data_AF-A0A7S1M2N0-F1
#
_entry.id   AF-A0A7S1M2N0-F1
#
_cell.length_a   1.000
_cell.length_b   1.000
_cell.length_c   1.000
_cell.angle_alpha   90.00
_cell.angle_beta   90.00
_cell.angle_gamma   90.00
#
_symmetry.space_group_name_H-M   'P 1'
#
loop_
_entity.id
_entity.type
_entity.pdbx_description
1 polymer ?
#
loop_
_entity_poly.entity_id
_entity_poly.type
_entity_poly.pdbx_seq_one_letter_code
_entity_poly.pdbx_strand_id
1 'polypeptide(L)'
;SCCLVPFVGLPFRLKGSGEWVIDGGFCAFQPRDGEPGVVTVATAPLATADITPSIVMPYLWFLRPPGRRPHRAIFDVGYRDGLTFLSKQGYIPAATRDDLLRREGCDDEAELRRRLGLDSSWVLWAESVLLLVVHLAVLRPLSLAVLYAELWTLFALDVATTLAVAAVLAPLGRTTWAEVGARLQRTPERAR
;
A
#
# COMPACT_ATOMS: atom_id res chain seq x y z
N SER A 1 -8.28 10.25 -1.70
CA SER A 1 -8.34 8.86 -1.19
C SER A 1 -7.84 7.83 -2.18
N CYS A 2 -8.11 7.95 -3.50
CA CYS A 2 -7.71 6.97 -4.52
C CYS A 2 -6.70 7.58 -5.52
N CYS A 3 -5.63 8.21 -5.01
CA CYS A 3 -4.62 8.90 -5.84
C CYS A 3 -3.32 8.12 -5.85
N LEU A 4 -3.40 6.88 -6.34
CA LEU A 4 -2.28 5.96 -6.41
C LEU A 4 -1.32 6.40 -7.53
N VAL A 5 -0.28 7.15 -7.17
CA VAL A 5 0.77 7.57 -8.10
C VAL A 5 1.63 6.34 -8.46
N PRO A 6 1.95 6.09 -9.74
CA PRO A 6 1.63 6.88 -10.95
C PRO A 6 0.38 6.42 -11.73
N PHE A 7 -0.44 5.53 -11.18
CA PHE A 7 -1.45 4.77 -11.95
C PHE A 7 -2.84 5.42 -12.02
N VAL A 8 -3.33 6.01 -10.93
CA VAL A 8 -4.73 6.49 -10.82
C VAL A 8 -4.82 8.03 -10.76
N GLY A 9 -3.72 8.71 -10.41
CA GLY A 9 -3.64 10.17 -10.43
C GLY A 9 -2.35 10.71 -9.82
N LEU A 10 -2.06 11.99 -10.08
CA LEU A 10 -0.97 12.72 -9.42
C LEU A 10 -1.45 13.28 -8.07
N PRO A 11 -0.52 13.61 -7.15
CA PRO A 11 -0.87 14.37 -5.96
C PRO A 11 -1.58 15.66 -6.36
N PHE A 12 -2.59 16.07 -5.60
CA PHE A 12 -3.31 17.31 -5.87
C PHE A 12 -3.60 18.08 -4.57
N ARG A 13 -3.88 19.38 -4.67
CA ARG A 13 -4.25 20.19 -3.50
C ARG A 13 -5.75 20.16 -3.24
N LEU A 14 -6.15 19.84 -2.02
CA LEU A 14 -7.53 19.97 -1.55
C LEU A 14 -7.94 21.44 -1.55
N LYS A 15 -9.09 21.76 -2.17
CA LYS A 15 -9.59 23.15 -2.21
C LYS A 15 -9.93 23.72 -0.83
N GLY A 16 -10.35 22.88 0.11
CA GLY A 16 -10.78 23.30 1.45
C GLY A 16 -9.64 23.60 2.40
N SER A 17 -8.66 22.69 2.51
CA SER A 17 -7.52 22.84 3.44
C SER A 17 -6.26 23.41 2.78
N GLY A 18 -6.16 23.42 1.45
CA GLY A 18 -4.96 23.80 0.73
C GLY A 18 -3.82 22.77 0.83
N GLU A 19 -4.07 21.62 1.45
CA GLU A 19 -3.08 20.55 1.67
C GLU A 19 -2.92 19.67 0.43
N TRP A 20 -1.72 19.13 0.24
CA TRP A 20 -1.46 18.12 -0.77
C TRP A 20 -1.94 16.76 -0.30
N VAL A 21 -2.67 16.05 -1.17
CA VAL A 21 -3.17 14.71 -0.87
C VAL A 21 -2.68 13.68 -1.89
N ILE A 22 -2.40 12.50 -1.36
CA ILE A 22 -2.06 11.28 -2.11
C ILE A 22 -3.03 10.16 -1.72
N ASP A 23 -2.83 8.96 -2.27
CA ASP A 23 -3.59 7.79 -1.85
C ASP A 23 -3.47 7.52 -0.35
N GLY A 24 -4.61 7.25 0.31
CA GLY A 24 -4.62 6.97 1.75
C GLY A 24 -3.95 5.64 2.09
N GLY A 25 -3.89 4.71 1.13
CA GLY A 25 -3.26 3.41 1.29
C GLY A 25 -1.76 3.46 1.57
N PHE A 26 -1.09 4.58 1.26
CA PHE A 26 0.31 4.79 1.66
C PHE A 26 0.49 4.93 3.18
N CYS A 27 -0.49 5.51 3.87
CA CYS A 27 -0.43 5.70 5.32
C CYS A 27 -1.15 4.59 6.07
N ALA A 28 -2.36 4.22 5.61
CA ALA A 28 -3.18 3.20 6.24
C ALA A 28 -3.97 2.44 5.17
N PHE A 29 -3.45 1.28 4.75
CA PHE A 29 -4.09 0.44 3.72
C PHE A 29 -5.45 -0.11 4.16
N GLN A 30 -5.59 -0.40 5.45
CA GLN A 30 -6.85 -0.73 6.08
C GLN A 30 -6.96 0.14 7.35
N PRO A 31 -7.54 1.34 7.25
CA PRO A 31 -7.67 2.21 8.41
C PRO A 31 -8.51 1.51 9.48
N ARG A 32 -7.96 1.43 10.70
CA ARG A 32 -8.59 0.83 11.86
C ARG A 32 -8.59 1.86 12.97
N ASP A 33 -9.71 2.56 13.13
CA ASP A 33 -9.84 3.57 14.16
C ASP A 33 -10.81 3.07 15.24
N GLY A 34 -10.34 2.96 16.47
CA GLY A 34 -11.13 2.98 17.71
C GLY A 34 -12.24 1.96 18.01
N GLU A 35 -12.52 0.91 17.22
CA GLU A 35 -13.87 0.31 17.30
C GLU A 35 -13.99 -1.17 17.73
N PRO A 36 -14.73 -1.46 18.81
CA PRO A 36 -15.46 -2.73 18.96
C PRO A 36 -16.68 -2.76 18.03
N GLY A 37 -16.85 -3.84 17.27
CA GLY A 37 -17.99 -4.01 16.34
C GLY A 37 -17.69 -3.68 14.87
N VAL A 38 -16.43 -3.43 14.50
CA VAL A 38 -16.03 -3.27 13.09
C VAL A 38 -15.87 -4.62 12.41
N VAL A 39 -16.38 -4.71 11.18
CA VAL A 39 -16.06 -5.80 10.25
C VAL A 39 -15.02 -5.30 9.27
N THR A 40 -13.84 -5.90 9.30
CA THR A 40 -12.74 -5.56 8.40
C THR A 40 -12.80 -6.43 7.15
N VAL A 41 -12.68 -5.81 5.98
CA VAL A 41 -12.65 -6.49 4.68
C VAL A 41 -11.29 -6.29 4.04
N ALA A 42 -10.62 -7.37 3.70
CA ALA A 42 -9.40 -7.33 2.90
C ALA A 42 -9.72 -7.61 1.43
N THR A 43 -9.10 -6.83 0.54
CA THR A 43 -9.16 -7.05 -0.92
C THR A 43 -7.97 -7.86 -1.44
N ALA A 44 -6.93 -8.03 -0.61
CA ALA A 44 -5.76 -8.83 -0.88
C ALA A 44 -5.40 -9.66 0.36
N PRO A 45 -4.82 -10.86 0.21
CA PRO A 45 -4.46 -11.74 1.33
C PRO A 45 -3.29 -11.20 2.18
N LEU A 46 -2.84 -9.97 1.94
CA LEU A 46 -1.71 -9.34 2.61
C LEU A 46 -2.06 -8.72 3.96
N ALA A 47 -3.35 -8.55 4.26
CA ALA A 47 -3.82 -7.94 5.50
C ALA A 47 -4.65 -8.95 6.31
N THR A 48 -4.44 -8.97 7.63
CA THR A 48 -5.29 -9.74 8.55
C THR A 48 -6.63 -9.03 8.64
N ALA A 49 -7.72 -9.66 8.17
CA ALA A 49 -9.06 -9.08 8.21
C ALA A 49 -10.12 -10.16 8.52
N ASP A 50 -11.31 -9.73 8.93
CA ASP A 50 -12.42 -10.62 9.28
C ASP A 50 -12.98 -11.33 8.04
N ILE A 51 -13.10 -10.57 6.94
CA ILE A 51 -13.47 -11.08 5.62
C ILE A 51 -12.22 -11.05 4.74
N THR A 52 -11.69 -12.24 4.46
CA THR A 52 -10.59 -12.45 3.52
C THR A 52 -11.12 -13.02 2.21
N PRO A 53 -10.57 -12.60 1.06
CA PRO A 53 -11.05 -13.04 -0.24
C PRO A 53 -10.71 -14.52 -0.46
N SER A 54 -11.69 -15.34 -0.88
CA SER A 54 -11.49 -16.76 -1.24
C SER A 54 -10.74 -16.94 -2.55
N ILE A 55 -10.82 -15.94 -3.44
CA ILE A 55 -10.09 -15.90 -4.70
C ILE A 55 -9.18 -14.66 -4.70
N VAL A 56 -7.87 -14.88 -4.80
CA VAL A 56 -6.89 -13.81 -4.88
C VAL A 56 -6.93 -13.20 -6.28
N MET A 57 -7.15 -11.89 -6.34
CA MET A 57 -7.16 -11.15 -7.61
C MET A 57 -5.73 -10.98 -8.14
N PRO A 58 -5.50 -11.10 -9.46
CA PRO A 58 -4.20 -10.80 -10.06
C PRO A 58 -3.83 -9.34 -9.85
N TYR A 59 -2.59 -9.08 -9.43
CA TYR A 59 -2.14 -7.71 -9.20
C TYR A 59 -2.00 -6.91 -10.50
N LEU A 60 -1.77 -7.54 -11.66
CA LEU A 60 -1.80 -6.82 -12.93
C LEU A 60 -3.16 -6.18 -13.22
N TRP A 61 -4.25 -6.57 -12.55
CA TRP A 61 -5.54 -5.91 -12.70
C TRP A 61 -5.54 -4.47 -12.16
N PHE A 62 -4.59 -4.10 -11.30
CA PHE A 62 -4.36 -2.70 -10.93
C PHE A 62 -3.88 -1.85 -12.12
N LEU A 63 -3.13 -2.44 -13.05
CA LEU A 63 -2.62 -1.77 -14.25
C LEU A 63 -3.58 -1.91 -15.43
N ARG A 64 -4.19 -3.08 -15.57
CA ARG A 64 -5.10 -3.43 -16.65
C ARG A 64 -6.39 -3.96 -16.04
N PRO A 65 -7.36 -3.07 -15.72
CA PRO A 65 -8.62 -3.50 -15.13
C PRO A 65 -9.32 -4.47 -16.08
N PRO A 66 -10.04 -5.46 -15.51
CA PRO A 66 -10.67 -6.47 -16.32
C PRO A 66 -11.90 -5.91 -17.06
N GLY A 67 -12.40 -6.67 -18.04
CA GLY A 67 -13.63 -6.30 -18.75
C GLY A 67 -14.89 -6.38 -17.88
N ARG A 68 -16.05 -6.03 -18.46
CA ARG A 68 -17.35 -6.02 -17.76
C ARG A 68 -17.76 -7.36 -17.14
N ARG A 69 -17.45 -8.48 -17.79
CA ARG A 69 -17.82 -9.83 -17.31
C ARG A 69 -17.07 -10.22 -16.03
N PRO A 70 -15.72 -10.14 -15.95
CA PRO A 70 -15.00 -10.38 -14.71
C PRO A 70 -15.39 -9.42 -13.57
N HIS A 71 -15.79 -8.17 -13.87
CA HIS A 71 -16.23 -7.23 -12.82
C HIS A 71 -17.40 -7.75 -11.99
N ARG A 72 -18.40 -8.41 -12.61
CA ARG A 72 -19.50 -9.03 -11.87
C ARG A 72 -19.02 -10.22 -11.03
N ALA A 73 -18.14 -11.05 -11.60
CA ALA A 73 -17.56 -12.18 -10.87
C ALA A 73 -16.77 -11.72 -9.63
N ILE A 74 -16.07 -10.58 -9.67
CA ILE A 74 -15.39 -10.00 -8.49
C ILE A 74 -16.40 -9.66 -7.38
N PHE A 75 -17.54 -9.05 -7.76
CA PHE A 75 -18.61 -8.76 -6.81
C PHE A 75 -19.17 -10.04 -6.19
N ASP A 76 -19.42 -11.07 -7.01
CA ASP A 76 -19.97 -12.35 -6.56
C ASP A 76 -19.01 -13.06 -5.57
N VAL A 77 -17.69 -12.95 -5.78
CA VAL A 77 -16.68 -13.41 -4.80
C VAL A 77 -16.84 -12.71 -3.46
N GLY A 78 -16.87 -11.37 -3.45
CA GLY A 78 -17.02 -10.61 -2.21
C GLY A 78 -18.35 -10.89 -1.50
N TYR A 79 -19.43 -11.06 -2.27
CA TYR A 79 -20.75 -11.42 -1.75
C TYR A 79 -20.75 -12.80 -1.07
N ARG A 80 -20.16 -13.80 -1.72
CA ARG A 80 -19.98 -15.15 -1.17
C ARG A 80 -19.14 -15.15 0.10
N ASP A 81 -18.02 -14.42 0.10
CA ASP A 81 -17.12 -14.36 1.25
C ASP A 81 -17.78 -13.65 2.44
N GLY A 82 -18.51 -12.57 2.19
CA GLY A 82 -19.30 -11.87 3.20
C GLY A 82 -20.39 -12.74 3.82
N LEU A 83 -21.19 -13.42 3.00
CA LEU A 83 -22.22 -14.34 3.50
C LEU A 83 -21.61 -15.54 4.26
N THR A 84 -20.46 -16.03 3.80
CA THR A 84 -19.72 -17.09 4.48
C THR A 84 -19.22 -16.64 5.84
N PHE A 85 -18.71 -15.42 5.94
CA PHE A 85 -18.34 -14.81 7.22
C PHE A 85 -19.53 -14.67 8.16
N LEU A 86 -20.64 -14.09 7.69
CA LEU A 86 -21.86 -13.92 8.50
C LEU A 86 -22.39 -15.27 9.02
N SER A 87 -22.34 -16.31 8.19
CA SER A 87 -22.76 -17.65 8.59
C SER A 87 -21.80 -18.27 9.61
N LYS A 88 -20.48 -18.10 9.45
CA LYS A 88 -19.47 -18.59 10.40
C LYS A 88 -19.58 -17.92 11.77
N GLN A 89 -19.94 -16.65 11.82
CA GLN A 89 -20.15 -15.91 13.07
C GLN A 89 -21.52 -16.21 13.72
N GLY A 90 -22.38 -17.01 13.07
CA GLY A 90 -23.69 -17.38 13.59
C GLY A 90 -24.78 -16.32 13.39
N TYR A 91 -24.52 -15.25 12.65
CA TYR A 91 -25.54 -14.22 12.35
C TYR A 91 -26.62 -14.74 11.41
N ILE A 92 -26.29 -15.69 10.53
CA ILE A 92 -27.24 -16.33 9.62
C ILE A 92 -27.07 -17.86 9.62
N PRO A 93 -28.17 -18.64 9.53
CA PRO A 93 -28.10 -20.07 9.27
C PRO A 93 -27.44 -20.37 7.93
N ALA A 94 -26.70 -21.48 7.84
CA ALA A 94 -26.08 -21.93 6.58
C ALA A 94 -27.11 -22.14 5.45
N ALA A 95 -28.32 -22.61 5.79
CA ALA A 95 -29.40 -22.76 4.82
C ALA A 95 -29.82 -21.41 4.19
N THR A 96 -29.86 -20.34 5.00
CA THR A 96 -30.17 -18.98 4.52
C THR A 96 -29.06 -18.43 3.65
N ARG A 97 -27.79 -18.68 4.01
CA ARG A 97 -26.63 -18.37 3.15
C ARG A 97 -26.79 -19.02 1.76
N ASP A 98 -27.07 -20.31 1.73
CA ASP A 98 -27.17 -21.08 0.48
C ASP A 98 -28.38 -20.70 -0.36
N ASP A 99 -29.47 -20.26 0.27
CA ASP A 99 -30.63 -19.69 -0.43
C ASP A 99 -30.33 -18.33 -1.05
N LEU A 100 -29.67 -17.42 -0.31
CA LEU A 100 -29.28 -16.11 -0.81
C LEU A 100 -28.28 -16.19 -1.97
N LEU A 101 -27.33 -17.12 -1.90
CA LEU A 101 -26.39 -17.38 -3.00
C LEU A 101 -27.11 -17.86 -4.27
N ARG A 102 -28.09 -18.77 -4.12
CA ARG A 102 -28.90 -19.26 -5.24
C ARG A 102 -29.80 -18.17 -5.83
N ARG A 103 -30.43 -17.35 -4.99
CA ARG A 103 -31.34 -16.27 -5.42
C ARG A 103 -30.63 -15.19 -6.23
N GLU A 104 -29.42 -14.80 -5.82
CA GLU A 104 -28.60 -13.82 -6.54
C GLU A 104 -27.89 -14.43 -7.77
N GLY A 105 -28.02 -15.74 -7.99
CA GLY A 105 -27.34 -16.44 -9.08
C GLY A 105 -25.82 -16.41 -8.95
N CYS A 106 -25.31 -16.40 -7.71
CA CYS A 106 -23.88 -16.43 -7.46
C CYS A 106 -23.31 -17.78 -7.88
N ASP A 107 -22.38 -17.77 -8.83
CA ASP A 107 -21.77 -19.00 -9.30
C ASP A 107 -20.90 -19.66 -8.20
N ASP A 108 -20.56 -20.93 -8.45
CA ASP A 108 -19.59 -21.65 -7.62
C ASP A 108 -18.18 -21.11 -7.77
N GLU A 109 -17.37 -21.29 -6.73
CA GLU A 109 -15.99 -20.78 -6.68
C GLU A 109 -15.17 -21.23 -7.90
N ALA A 110 -15.37 -22.45 -8.40
CA ALA A 110 -14.73 -22.96 -9.60
C ALA A 110 -15.17 -22.20 -10.88
N GLU A 111 -16.45 -21.85 -10.98
CA GLU A 111 -17.00 -21.09 -12.09
C GLU A 111 -16.58 -19.62 -12.02
N LEU A 112 -16.54 -19.03 -10.82
CA LEU A 112 -15.97 -17.71 -10.58
C LEU A 112 -14.50 -17.67 -11.01
N ARG A 113 -13.68 -18.66 -10.64
CA ARG A 113 -12.29 -18.76 -11.12
C ARG A 113 -12.21 -18.81 -12.64
N ARG A 114 -13.06 -19.60 -13.31
CA ARG A 114 -13.13 -19.65 -14.78
C ARG A 114 -13.49 -18.29 -15.39
N ARG A 115 -14.52 -17.61 -14.86
CA ARG A 115 -14.96 -16.29 -15.37
C ARG A 115 -13.93 -15.20 -15.15
N LEU A 116 -13.12 -15.33 -14.10
CA LEU A 116 -11.99 -14.44 -13.80
C LEU A 116 -10.73 -14.80 -14.62
N GLY A 117 -10.73 -15.91 -15.39
CA GLY A 117 -9.56 -16.38 -16.14
C GLY A 117 -8.44 -16.92 -15.24
N LEU A 118 -8.81 -17.45 -14.07
CA LEU A 118 -7.92 -17.99 -13.03
C LEU A 118 -8.02 -19.52 -12.92
N ASP A 119 -8.57 -20.16 -13.95
CA ASP A 119 -8.67 -21.61 -14.09
C ASP A 119 -7.30 -22.27 -14.32
N SER A 120 -6.38 -21.54 -14.93
CA SER A 120 -5.00 -21.98 -15.11
C SER A 120 -4.11 -21.52 -13.96
N SER A 121 -3.60 -22.46 -13.18
CA SER A 121 -2.60 -22.22 -12.12
C SER A 121 -1.32 -21.56 -12.66
N TRP A 122 -1.02 -21.75 -13.95
CA TRP A 122 0.09 -21.09 -14.63
C TRP A 122 -0.06 -19.57 -14.69
N VAL A 123 -1.27 -19.04 -14.87
CA VAL A 123 -1.50 -17.58 -14.94
C VAL A 123 -1.19 -16.96 -13.58
N LEU A 124 -1.69 -17.54 -12.50
CA LEU A 124 -1.41 -17.09 -11.13
C LEU A 124 0.08 -17.20 -10.79
N TRP A 125 0.75 -18.26 -11.23
CA TRP A 125 2.19 -18.44 -11.04
C TRP A 125 3.00 -17.40 -11.82
N ALA A 126 2.70 -17.19 -13.09
CA ALA A 126 3.37 -16.22 -13.95
C ALA A 126 3.19 -14.79 -13.42
N GLU A 127 2.00 -14.43 -12.94
CA GLU A 127 1.72 -13.17 -12.25
C GLU A 127 2.58 -13.00 -11.00
N SER A 128 2.64 -14.04 -10.16
CA SER A 128 3.42 -14.02 -8.92
C SER A 128 4.92 -13.86 -9.20
N VAL A 129 5.43 -14.58 -10.20
CA VAL A 129 6.83 -14.47 -10.65
C VAL A 129 7.10 -13.10 -11.25
N LEU A 130 6.21 -12.58 -12.10
CA LEU A 130 6.34 -11.26 -12.70
C LEU A 130 6.40 -10.17 -11.61
N LEU A 131 5.51 -10.23 -10.62
CA LEU A 131 5.51 -9.27 -9.50
C LEU A 131 6.77 -9.37 -8.68
N LEU A 132 7.24 -10.58 -8.40
CA LEU A 132 8.51 -10.79 -7.69
C LEU A 132 9.67 -10.18 -8.48
N VAL A 133 9.74 -10.43 -9.80
CA VAL A 133 10.77 -9.88 -10.67
C VAL A 133 10.69 -8.36 -10.72
N VAL A 134 9.51 -7.78 -10.92
CA VAL A 134 9.31 -6.31 -10.92
C VAL A 134 9.71 -5.72 -9.57
N HIS A 135 9.34 -6.38 -8.46
CA HIS A 135 9.70 -5.92 -7.13
C HIS A 135 11.22 -5.93 -6.91
N LEU A 136 11.90 -7.01 -7.27
CA LEU A 136 13.34 -7.17 -7.08
C LEU A 136 14.17 -6.33 -8.06
N ALA A 137 13.77 -6.26 -9.33
CA ALA A 137 14.55 -5.64 -10.41
C ALA A 137 14.23 -4.17 -10.64
N VAL A 138 13.05 -3.69 -10.25
CA VAL A 138 12.62 -2.30 -10.50
C VAL A 138 12.35 -1.58 -9.19
N LEU A 139 11.38 -2.05 -8.41
CA LEU A 139 10.90 -1.30 -7.24
C LEU A 139 11.99 -1.17 -6.17
N ARG A 140 12.70 -2.25 -5.84
CA ARG A 140 13.81 -2.21 -4.87
C ARG A 140 14.95 -1.28 -5.28
N PRO A 141 15.58 -1.41 -6.45
CA PRO A 141 16.69 -0.54 -6.83
C PRO A 141 16.22 0.91 -6.98
N LEU A 142 15.02 1.16 -7.51
CA LEU A 142 14.46 2.51 -7.59
C LEU A 142 14.27 3.12 -6.20
N SER A 143 13.73 2.36 -5.24
CA SER A 143 13.53 2.83 -3.86
C SER A 143 14.87 3.17 -3.19
N LEU A 144 15.89 2.31 -3.38
CA LEU A 144 17.23 2.59 -2.89
C LEU A 144 17.83 3.83 -3.56
N ALA A 145 17.69 3.98 -4.87
CA ALA A 145 18.18 5.15 -5.60
C ALA A 145 17.54 6.45 -5.12
N VAL A 146 16.22 6.47 -4.90
CA VAL A 146 15.49 7.62 -4.35
C VAL A 146 15.98 7.93 -2.93
N LEU A 147 16.13 6.92 -2.07
CA LEU A 147 16.65 7.10 -0.71
C LEU A 147 18.08 7.66 -0.71
N TYR A 148 18.96 7.13 -1.57
CA TYR A 148 20.33 7.64 -1.70
C TYR A 148 20.34 9.08 -2.23
N ALA A 149 19.49 9.42 -3.19
CA ALA A 149 19.37 10.78 -3.69
C ALA A 149 18.93 11.75 -2.57
N GLU A 150 17.94 11.37 -1.77
CA GLU A 150 17.49 12.16 -0.62
C GLU A 150 18.62 12.36 0.41
N LEU A 151 19.31 11.29 0.80
CA LEU A 151 20.47 11.35 1.69
C LEU A 151 21.57 12.28 1.17
N TRP A 152 21.88 12.20 -0.13
CA TRP A 152 22.86 13.08 -0.77
C TRP A 152 22.42 14.55 -0.75
N THR A 153 21.14 14.83 -1.00
CA THR A 153 20.62 16.21 -0.94
C THR A 153 20.69 16.79 0.46
N LEU A 154 20.35 16.00 1.49
CA LEU A 154 20.44 16.43 2.89
C LEU A 154 21.90 16.67 3.30
N PHE A 155 22.81 15.78 2.91
CA PHE A 155 24.25 15.96 3.18
C PHE A 155 24.81 17.22 2.51
N ALA A 156 24.47 17.46 1.24
CA ALA A 156 24.91 18.66 0.52
C ALA A 156 24.40 19.95 1.19
N LEU A 157 23.16 19.94 1.68
CA LEU A 157 22.57 21.06 2.42
C LEU A 157 23.27 21.28 3.77
N ASP A 158 23.59 20.23 4.52
CA ASP A 158 24.31 20.33 5.80
C ASP A 158 25.74 20.88 5.62
N VAL A 159 26.46 20.40 4.61
CA VAL A 159 27.79 20.94 4.27
C VAL A 159 27.70 22.41 3.85
N ALA A 160 26.75 22.76 2.99
CA ALA A 160 26.56 24.14 2.54
C ALA A 160 26.22 25.08 3.71
N THR A 161 25.34 24.67 4.63
CA THR A 161 24.99 25.46 5.81
C THR A 161 26.17 25.58 6.78
N THR A 162 26.94 24.51 7.02
CA THR A 162 28.14 24.55 7.85
C THR A 162 29.20 25.51 7.28
N LEU A 163 29.45 25.44 5.97
CA LEU A 163 30.37 26.36 5.30
C LEU A 163 29.88 27.81 5.36
N ALA A 164 28.58 28.04 5.17
CA ALA A 164 28.00 29.37 5.29
C ALA A 164 28.15 29.94 6.72
N VAL A 165 27.88 29.14 7.75
CA VAL A 165 28.09 29.53 9.15
C VAL A 165 29.57 29.84 9.42
N ALA A 166 30.49 28.99 8.94
CA ALA A 166 31.93 29.22 9.08
C ALA A 166 32.37 30.51 8.37
N ALA A 167 31.85 30.80 7.18
CA ALA A 167 32.15 32.02 6.43
C ALA A 167 31.62 33.29 7.12
N VAL A 168 30.48 33.23 7.80
CA VAL A 168 29.94 34.34 8.60
C VAL A 168 30.74 34.56 9.88
N LEU A 169 31.19 33.49 10.54
CA LEU A 169 31.93 33.55 11.79
C LEU A 169 33.43 33.87 11.61
N ALA A 170 34.03 33.52 10.47
CA ALA A 170 35.43 33.78 10.15
C ALA A 170 35.84 35.27 10.27
N PRO A 171 35.11 36.25 9.70
CA PRO A 171 35.45 37.67 9.85
C PRO A 171 35.19 38.24 11.26
N LEU A 172 34.46 37.52 12.13
CA LEU A 172 34.21 37.92 13.53
C LEU A 172 35.35 37.52 14.48
N GLY A 173 36.48 37.00 13.97
CA GLY A 173 37.65 36.64 14.77
C GLY A 173 37.42 35.43 15.70
N ARG A 174 36.27 34.76 15.60
CA ARG A 174 35.96 33.53 16.34
C ARG A 174 36.36 32.32 15.50
N THR A 175 37.65 32.07 15.37
CA THR A 175 38.18 30.83 14.79
C THR A 175 38.03 29.69 15.79
N THR A 176 36.81 29.16 15.95
CA THR A 176 36.57 27.99 16.79
C THR A 176 36.35 26.73 15.95
N TRP A 177 37.28 26.43 15.06
CA TRP A 177 37.40 25.08 14.46
C TRP A 177 37.48 24.00 15.56
N ALA A 178 37.99 24.34 16.75
CA ALA A 178 37.98 23.50 17.95
C ALA A 178 36.57 23.28 18.57
N GLU A 179 35.67 24.27 18.54
CA GLU A 179 34.30 24.12 19.08
C GLU A 179 33.35 23.42 18.08
N VAL A 180 33.54 23.65 16.78
CA VAL A 180 32.78 22.98 15.72
C VAL A 180 33.13 21.49 15.66
N GLY A 181 34.43 21.14 15.77
CA GLY A 181 34.88 19.75 15.90
C GLY A 181 34.33 19.06 17.16
N ALA A 182 34.23 19.78 18.28
CA ALA A 182 33.67 19.27 19.53
C ALA A 182 32.14 19.05 19.48
N ARG A 183 31.41 19.74 18.61
CA ARG A 183 29.97 19.51 18.38
C ARG A 183 29.71 18.32 17.46
N LEU A 184 30.53 18.11 16.44
CA LEU A 184 30.42 16.98 15.51
C LEU A 184 30.77 15.63 16.18
N GLN A 185 31.66 15.62 17.18
CA GLN A 185 31.99 14.41 17.96
C GLN A 185 30.94 14.02 19.02
N ARG A 186 29.92 14.84 19.29
CA ARG A 186 28.91 14.59 20.37
C ARG A 186 27.64 13.87 19.92
N THR A 187 27.59 13.33 18.73
CA THR A 187 26.51 12.43 18.28
C THR A 187 27.15 11.19 17.69
N PRO A 188 27.22 10.08 18.46
CA PRO A 188 26.03 9.22 18.60
C PRO A 188 25.95 8.46 19.95
N GLU A 189 25.16 8.92 20.92
CA GLU A 189 24.81 8.06 22.08
C GLU A 189 23.34 8.14 22.54
N ARG A 190 22.48 8.91 21.87
CA ARG A 190 21.03 8.93 22.17
C ARG A 190 20.22 8.32 21.04
N ALA A 191 20.47 7.05 20.78
CA ALA A 191 19.55 6.14 20.10
C ALA A 191 19.80 4.72 20.66
N ARG A 192 19.40 4.51 21.92
CA ARG A 192 19.05 3.22 22.50
C ARG A 192 17.68 3.36 23.12
#